data_AF-A0A1U7X671-F1
#
_entry.id   AF-A0A1U7X671-F1
#
_cell.length_a   1.000
_cell.length_b   1.000
_cell.length_c   1.000
_cell.angle_alpha   90.00
_cell.angle_beta   90.00
_cell.angle_gamma   90.00
#
_symmetry.space_group_name_H-M   'P 1'
#
loop_
_entity.id
_entity.type
_entity.pdbx_description
1 polymer ?
#
loop_
_entity_poly.entity_id
_entity_poly.type
_entity_poly.pdbx_seq_one_letter_code
_entity_poly.pdbx_strand_id
1 'polypeptide(L)'
;MTTTTTTVFLLVISCCFLWLCLPFPLDVEASSAAKVANSQITVMGLVYCDICSNNSFSRHSYFMPGVEVKIDCTFKAMSARTAELVSVSVNRTTNRYGVYRLEIPSVDGIECAAEKAIGNSCRASLIGTSSSSCNVPGSTRTTTDEITIKSKQANMCIYSLTALNFKPSKRNVALCGN
;
A
#
# COMPACT_ATOMS: atom_id res chain seq x y z
N MET A 1 63.79 9.05 49.67
CA MET A 1 63.54 8.63 48.26
C MET A 1 62.04 8.33 48.05
N THR A 2 61.14 9.22 48.49
CA THR A 2 59.68 8.96 48.45
C THR A 2 58.85 10.15 47.96
N THR A 3 59.48 11.29 47.70
CA THR A 3 58.81 12.54 47.28
C THR A 3 58.82 12.75 45.76
N THR A 4 59.71 12.08 45.03
CA THR A 4 59.83 12.18 43.57
C THR A 4 58.86 11.29 42.81
N THR A 5 58.40 10.18 43.40
CA THR A 5 57.47 9.25 42.74
C THR A 5 56.01 9.73 42.77
N THR A 6 55.59 10.41 43.83
CA THR A 6 54.24 10.97 43.97
C THR A 6 54.00 12.20 43.09
N THR A 7 55.02 13.03 42.88
CA THR A 7 54.94 14.21 42.00
C THR A 7 54.86 13.83 40.52
N VAL A 8 55.57 12.79 40.09
CA VAL A 8 55.47 12.24 38.72
C VAL A 8 54.10 11.64 38.47
N PHE A 9 53.53 10.91 39.44
CA PHE A 9 52.19 10.31 39.30
C PHE A 9 51.07 11.36 39.13
N LEU A 10 51.15 12.48 39.86
CA LEU A 10 50.18 13.57 39.76
C LEU A 10 50.28 14.34 38.44
N LEU A 11 51.49 14.51 37.89
CA LEU A 11 51.70 15.15 36.60
C LEU A 11 51.13 14.33 35.43
N VAL A 12 51.22 12.99 35.49
CA VAL A 12 50.68 12.10 34.44
C VAL A 12 49.15 12.12 34.43
N ILE A 13 48.50 12.15 35.60
CA ILE A 13 47.04 12.21 35.71
C ILE A 13 46.51 13.57 35.21
N SER A 14 47.21 14.67 35.49
CA SER A 14 46.84 16.01 35.02
C SER A 14 46.95 16.16 33.49
N CYS A 15 47.90 15.46 32.84
CA CYS A 15 48.05 15.50 31.38
C CYS A 15 46.97 14.68 30.65
N CYS A 16 46.49 13.58 31.23
CA CYS A 16 45.40 12.78 30.67
C CYS A 16 44.05 13.53 30.64
N PHE A 17 43.77 14.40 31.61
CA PHE A 17 42.54 15.20 31.62
C PHE A 17 42.54 16.33 30.58
N LEU A 18 43.70 16.84 30.19
CA LEU A 18 43.83 17.88 29.16
C LEU A 18 43.68 17.35 27.72
N TRP A 19 43.92 16.06 27.49
CA TRP A 19 43.67 15.39 26.20
C TRP A 19 42.23 14.93 26.01
N LEU A 20 41.44 14.80 27.08
CA LEU A 20 40.02 14.41 27.03
C LEU A 20 39.07 15.58 26.76
N CYS A 21 39.55 16.83 26.77
CA CYS A 21 38.75 18.03 26.54
C CYS A 21 39.00 18.72 25.20
N LEU A 22 39.76 18.11 24.28
CA LEU A 22 39.75 18.58 22.90
C LEU A 22 38.34 18.28 22.35
N PRO A 23 37.57 19.29 21.92
CA PRO A 23 36.33 19.03 21.22
C PRO A 23 36.73 18.31 19.93
N PHE A 24 36.43 17.02 19.86
CA PHE A 24 36.38 16.33 18.57
C PHE A 24 35.54 17.21 17.65
N PRO A 25 36.02 17.57 16.44
CA PRO A 25 35.12 18.16 15.46
C PRO A 25 33.98 17.16 15.31
N LEU A 26 32.81 17.55 15.82
CA LEU A 26 31.55 16.96 15.44
C LEU A 26 31.45 17.30 13.96
N ASP A 27 31.95 16.40 13.12
CA ASP A 27 31.49 16.27 11.75
C ASP A 27 30.00 15.96 11.88
N VAL A 28 29.20 17.02 11.97
CA VAL A 28 27.78 16.99 11.67
C VAL A 28 27.76 16.68 10.18
N GLU A 29 27.89 15.40 9.86
CA GLU A 29 27.55 14.88 8.56
C GLU A 29 26.06 15.17 8.43
N ALA A 30 25.75 16.25 7.71
CA ALA A 30 24.41 16.62 7.35
C ALA A 30 23.83 15.39 6.63
N SER A 31 23.08 14.58 7.38
CA SER A 31 22.42 13.40 6.87
C SER A 31 21.65 13.85 5.64
N SER A 32 22.14 13.37 4.51
CA SER A 32 21.68 13.59 3.15
C SER A 32 20.20 13.97 3.10
N ALA A 33 19.91 15.05 2.36
CA ALA A 33 18.61 15.35 1.80
C ALA A 33 17.75 14.10 1.75
N ALA A 34 16.66 14.08 2.52
CA ALA A 34 15.75 12.95 2.60
C ALA A 34 15.49 12.47 1.18
N LYS A 35 16.12 11.35 0.80
CA LYS A 35 15.81 10.68 -0.45
C LYS A 35 14.31 10.43 -0.33
N VAL A 36 13.53 11.13 -1.15
CA VAL A 36 12.10 10.88 -1.29
C VAL A 36 12.02 9.39 -1.57
N ALA A 37 11.65 8.63 -0.56
CA ALA A 37 11.70 7.20 -0.66
C ALA A 37 10.67 6.84 -1.72
N ASN A 38 11.14 6.18 -2.76
CA ASN A 38 10.31 5.67 -3.83
C ASN A 38 9.26 4.72 -3.25
N SER A 39 7.99 5.12 -3.32
CA SER A 39 6.90 4.39 -2.66
C SER A 39 6.32 3.30 -3.57
N GLN A 40 6.16 2.09 -3.06
CA GLN A 40 5.55 0.99 -3.83
C GLN A 40 4.03 1.04 -3.62
N ILE A 41 3.27 1.17 -4.70
CA ILE A 41 1.81 1.22 -4.65
C ILE A 41 1.24 -0.12 -5.03
N THR A 42 0.35 -0.65 -4.18
CA THR A 42 -0.37 -1.89 -4.43
C THR A 42 -1.85 -1.62 -4.41
N VAL A 43 -2.52 -1.81 -5.55
CA VAL A 43 -3.98 -1.75 -5.67
C VAL A 43 -4.52 -3.16 -5.61
N MET A 44 -5.48 -3.41 -4.74
CA MET A 44 -6.06 -4.74 -4.57
C MET A 44 -7.55 -4.67 -4.24
N GLY A 45 -8.24 -5.76 -4.53
CA GLY A 45 -9.62 -5.97 -4.13
C GLY A 45 -9.98 -7.43 -4.31
N LEU A 46 -11.25 -7.74 -4.06
CA LEU A 46 -11.75 -9.11 -4.06
C LEU A 46 -13.02 -9.23 -4.90
N VAL A 47 -13.19 -10.41 -5.50
CA VAL A 47 -14.41 -10.80 -6.18
C VAL A 47 -14.98 -12.03 -5.51
N TYR A 48 -16.28 -11.99 -5.20
CA TYR A 48 -17.00 -13.12 -4.65
C TYR A 48 -18.30 -13.37 -5.42
N CYS A 49 -18.82 -14.59 -5.26
CA CYS A 49 -20.16 -14.94 -5.68
C CYS A 49 -21.12 -14.69 -4.52
N ASP A 50 -22.09 -13.83 -4.73
CA ASP A 50 -23.25 -13.67 -3.87
C ASP A 50 -24.36 -14.64 -4.32
N ILE A 51 -24.31 -15.87 -3.78
CA ILE A 51 -25.31 -16.91 -4.08
C ILE A 51 -26.73 -16.42 -3.79
N CYS A 52 -26.89 -15.59 -2.76
CA CYS A 52 -28.21 -15.15 -2.30
C CYS A 52 -28.73 -13.89 -2.97
N SER A 53 -27.92 -13.26 -3.84
CA SER A 53 -28.30 -12.06 -4.59
C SER A 53 -28.74 -10.89 -3.68
N ASN A 54 -28.16 -10.82 -2.48
CA ASN A 54 -28.39 -9.76 -1.49
C ASN A 54 -27.47 -8.53 -1.70
N ASN A 55 -26.62 -8.55 -2.74
CA ASN A 55 -25.55 -7.59 -3.02
C ASN A 55 -24.61 -7.36 -1.82
N SER A 56 -24.40 -8.40 -1.03
CA SER A 56 -23.57 -8.37 0.17
C SER A 56 -22.92 -9.73 0.39
N PHE A 57 -21.80 -9.75 1.11
CA PHE A 57 -21.14 -10.99 1.47
C PHE A 57 -21.94 -11.71 2.55
N SER A 58 -22.29 -12.97 2.29
CA SER A 58 -23.10 -13.80 3.18
C SER A 58 -22.39 -15.10 3.53
N ARG A 59 -22.99 -15.92 4.42
CA ARG A 59 -22.46 -17.26 4.75
C ARG A 59 -22.40 -18.22 3.57
N HIS A 60 -23.21 -17.98 2.54
CA HIS A 60 -23.23 -18.79 1.32
C HIS A 60 -22.34 -18.20 0.22
N SER A 61 -21.76 -17.02 0.44
CA SER A 61 -20.86 -16.41 -0.52
C SER A 61 -19.51 -17.14 -0.55
N TYR A 62 -18.90 -17.18 -1.74
CA TYR A 62 -17.57 -17.77 -1.91
C TYR A 62 -16.71 -16.90 -2.83
N PHE A 63 -15.40 -16.91 -2.61
CA PHE A 63 -14.47 -16.15 -3.44
C PHE A 63 -14.33 -16.76 -4.85
N MET A 64 -14.26 -15.91 -5.86
CA MET A 64 -14.26 -16.34 -7.25
C MET A 64 -12.86 -16.25 -7.88
N PRO A 65 -12.18 -17.38 -8.13
CA PRO A 65 -10.93 -17.39 -8.88
C PRO A 65 -11.16 -17.22 -10.39
N GLY A 66 -10.14 -16.75 -11.12
CA GLY A 66 -10.18 -16.69 -12.58
C GLY A 66 -11.09 -15.61 -13.16
N VAL A 67 -11.59 -14.68 -12.35
CA VAL A 67 -12.41 -13.55 -12.82
C VAL A 67 -11.52 -12.49 -13.42
N GLU A 68 -11.88 -11.99 -14.60
CA GLU A 68 -11.21 -10.88 -15.24
C GLU A 68 -11.79 -9.54 -14.76
N VAL A 69 -10.91 -8.67 -14.27
CA VAL A 69 -11.22 -7.37 -13.68
C VAL A 69 -10.36 -6.31 -14.36
N LYS A 70 -10.98 -5.22 -14.80
CA LYS A 70 -10.27 -4.04 -15.28
C LYS A 70 -9.99 -3.12 -14.11
N ILE A 71 -8.73 -2.75 -13.91
CA ILE A 71 -8.32 -1.77 -12.90
C ILE A 71 -7.94 -0.49 -13.64
N ASP A 72 -8.58 0.62 -13.26
CA ASP A 72 -8.33 1.96 -13.79
C ASP A 72 -7.94 2.88 -12.62
N CYS A 73 -6.70 3.35 -12.61
CA CYS A 73 -6.18 4.25 -11.61
C CYS A 73 -5.68 5.55 -12.22
N THR A 74 -5.86 6.64 -11.50
CA THR A 74 -5.32 7.95 -11.80
C THR A 74 -4.62 8.46 -10.55
N PHE A 75 -3.38 8.91 -10.72
CA PHE A 75 -2.57 9.48 -9.66
C PHE A 75 -2.06 10.85 -10.08
N LYS A 76 -2.05 11.78 -9.14
CA LYS A 76 -1.38 13.05 -9.28
C LYS A 76 0.09 12.88 -8.88
N ALA A 77 0.98 12.97 -9.86
CA ALA A 77 2.42 13.03 -9.64
C ALA A 77 2.83 14.50 -9.47
N MET A 78 3.54 14.80 -8.39
CA MET A 78 4.15 16.10 -8.16
C MET A 78 5.59 16.05 -8.70
N SER A 79 5.84 16.71 -9.83
CA SER A 79 7.20 16.95 -10.33
C SER A 79 7.67 18.34 -9.88
N ALA A 80 8.98 18.57 -9.88
CA ALA A 80 9.62 19.82 -9.42
C ALA A 80 9.11 21.09 -10.13
N ARG A 81 8.37 20.97 -11.25
CA ARG A 81 7.84 22.11 -12.03
C ARG A 81 6.34 22.02 -12.37
N THR A 82 5.71 20.84 -12.31
CA THR A 82 4.32 20.64 -12.76
C THR A 82 3.65 19.49 -12.01
N ALA A 83 2.32 19.57 -11.86
CA ALA A 83 1.49 18.43 -11.45
C ALA A 83 1.07 17.65 -12.69
N GLU A 84 1.48 16.40 -12.80
CA GLU A 84 1.13 15.51 -13.92
C GLU A 84 0.13 14.45 -13.46
N LEU A 85 -0.83 14.08 -14.32
CA LEU A 85 -1.77 13.00 -14.05
C LEU A 85 -1.28 11.72 -14.70
N VAL A 86 -0.89 10.74 -13.88
CA VAL A 86 -0.50 9.40 -14.33
C VAL A 86 -1.72 8.51 -14.30
N SER A 87 -2.09 7.94 -15.45
CA SER A 87 -3.20 6.98 -15.54
C SER A 87 -2.70 5.59 -15.89
N VAL A 88 -3.15 4.59 -15.13
CA VAL A 88 -2.83 3.18 -15.33
C VAL A 88 -4.11 2.40 -15.55
N SER A 89 -4.20 1.68 -16.66
CA SER A 89 -5.35 0.86 -17.02
C SER A 89 -4.89 -0.53 -17.41
N VAL A 90 -5.26 -1.55 -16.63
CA VAL A 90 -4.82 -2.93 -16.86
C VAL A 90 -5.89 -3.94 -16.50
N ASN A 91 -5.92 -5.05 -17.24
CA ASN A 91 -6.74 -6.20 -16.89
C ASN A 91 -5.93 -7.11 -15.95
N ARG A 92 -6.59 -7.61 -14.91
CA ARG A 92 -6.05 -8.57 -13.95
C ARG A 92 -7.04 -9.70 -13.72
N THR A 93 -6.50 -10.85 -13.36
CA THR A 93 -7.29 -12.04 -13.05
C THR A 93 -7.21 -12.33 -11.56
N THR A 94 -8.33 -12.70 -10.95
CA THR A 94 -8.36 -13.07 -9.53
C THR A 94 -7.64 -14.40 -9.28
N ASN A 95 -6.93 -14.48 -8.16
CA ASN A 95 -6.27 -15.70 -7.71
C ASN A 95 -7.24 -16.69 -7.04
N ARG A 96 -6.72 -17.79 -6.47
CA ARG A 96 -7.52 -18.83 -5.77
C ARG A 96 -8.38 -18.32 -4.60
N TYR A 97 -8.07 -17.14 -4.08
CA TYR A 97 -8.80 -16.48 -2.99
C TYR A 97 -9.73 -15.37 -3.48
N GLY A 98 -9.97 -15.27 -4.80
CA GLY A 98 -10.76 -14.22 -5.40
C GLY A 98 -10.11 -12.84 -5.37
N VAL A 99 -8.82 -12.75 -5.06
CA VAL A 99 -8.10 -11.47 -4.95
C VAL A 99 -7.45 -11.11 -6.28
N TYR A 100 -7.68 -9.88 -6.75
CA TYR A 100 -6.91 -9.26 -7.83
C TYR A 100 -5.93 -8.23 -7.24
N ARG A 101 -4.77 -8.08 -7.90
CA ARG A 101 -3.71 -7.17 -7.45
C ARG A 101 -3.02 -6.51 -8.64
N LEU A 102 -2.67 -5.24 -8.48
CA LEU A 102 -1.80 -4.47 -9.34
C LEU A 102 -0.70 -3.85 -8.50
N GLU A 103 0.54 -4.12 -8.86
CA GLU A 103 1.71 -3.46 -8.28
C GLU A 103 2.18 -2.39 -9.27
N ILE A 104 2.23 -1.15 -8.81
CA ILE A 104 2.72 -0.02 -9.57
C ILE A 104 4.11 0.29 -9.01
N PRO A 105 5.17 0.16 -9.83
CA PRO A 105 6.51 0.48 -9.38
C PRO A 105 6.56 1.94 -8.96
N SER A 106 7.48 2.26 -8.07
CA SER A 106 7.69 3.63 -7.65
C SER A 106 8.05 4.49 -8.85
N VAL A 107 7.16 5.41 -9.20
CA VAL A 107 7.42 6.45 -10.18
C VAL A 107 7.69 7.75 -9.43
N ASP A 108 8.68 8.50 -9.89
CA ASP A 108 9.09 9.75 -9.25
C ASP A 108 7.87 10.69 -9.10
N GLY A 109 7.65 11.20 -7.89
CA GLY A 109 6.62 12.21 -7.61
C GLY A 109 5.23 11.70 -7.27
N ILE A 110 4.93 10.38 -7.32
CA ILE A 110 3.68 9.87 -6.73
C ILE A 110 3.90 9.63 -5.23
N GLU A 111 3.44 10.59 -4.42
CA GLU A 111 3.37 10.41 -2.98
C GLU A 111 2.10 9.69 -2.58
N CYS A 112 2.26 8.71 -1.70
CA CYS A 112 1.12 8.14 -1.00
C CYS A 112 0.55 9.16 -0.05
N ALA A 113 -0.57 9.71 -0.47
CA ALA A 113 -1.36 10.61 0.33
C ALA A 113 -1.82 9.89 1.60
N ALA A 114 -1.50 10.45 2.76
CA ALA A 114 -1.96 9.92 4.03
C ALA A 114 -3.50 9.99 4.17
N GLU A 115 -4.16 10.79 3.34
CA GLU A 115 -5.61 10.94 3.21
C GLU A 115 -5.91 11.29 1.75
N LYS A 116 -6.99 10.77 1.15
CA LYS A 116 -7.49 11.01 -0.23
C LYS A 116 -6.88 12.27 -0.87
N ALA A 117 -5.67 12.20 -1.42
CA ALA A 117 -5.10 13.38 -2.06
C ALA A 117 -6.01 13.70 -3.22
N ILE A 118 -6.45 14.96 -3.27
CA ILE A 118 -7.30 15.48 -4.33
C ILE A 118 -6.60 15.18 -5.67
N GLY A 119 -7.14 14.20 -6.40
CA GLY A 119 -6.62 13.75 -7.70
C GLY A 119 -6.13 12.30 -7.78
N ASN A 120 -6.02 11.56 -6.66
CA ASN A 120 -5.72 10.12 -6.68
C ASN A 120 -7.02 9.32 -6.61
N SER A 121 -7.24 8.42 -7.55
CA SER A 121 -8.40 7.52 -7.54
C SER A 121 -8.11 6.22 -8.27
N CYS A 122 -8.44 5.09 -7.65
CA CYS A 122 -8.52 3.81 -8.31
C CYS A 122 -9.97 3.31 -8.38
N ARG A 123 -10.29 2.64 -9.48
CA ARG A 123 -11.53 1.89 -9.64
C ARG A 123 -11.26 0.54 -10.25
N ALA A 124 -12.13 -0.42 -9.96
CA ALA A 124 -12.10 -1.73 -10.62
C ALA A 124 -13.47 -2.07 -11.17
N SER A 125 -13.54 -2.76 -12.30
CA SER A 125 -14.79 -3.18 -12.94
C SER A 125 -14.74 -4.62 -13.43
N LEU A 126 -15.88 -5.32 -13.33
CA LEU A 126 -16.01 -6.69 -13.81
C LEU A 126 -16.05 -6.74 -15.34
N ILE A 127 -15.10 -7.48 -15.92
CA ILE A 127 -15.09 -7.79 -17.36
C ILE A 127 -15.91 -9.04 -17.61
N GLY A 128 -15.51 -10.16 -17.00
CA GLY A 128 -16.16 -11.44 -17.20
C GLY A 128 -15.65 -12.54 -16.27
N THR A 129 -16.35 -13.67 -16.29
CA THR A 129 -16.00 -14.89 -15.57
C THR A 129 -16.31 -16.11 -16.43
N SER A 130 -15.52 -17.17 -16.28
CA SER A 130 -15.77 -18.47 -16.89
C SER A 130 -16.75 -19.34 -16.08
N SER A 131 -17.12 -18.92 -14.88
CA SER A 131 -18.12 -19.60 -14.06
C SER A 131 -19.49 -19.54 -14.74
N SER A 132 -20.18 -20.67 -14.90
CA SER A 132 -21.55 -20.70 -15.44
C SER A 132 -22.63 -20.57 -14.36
N SER A 133 -22.30 -20.89 -13.09
CA SER A 133 -23.23 -20.87 -11.98
C SER A 133 -23.35 -19.51 -11.31
N CYS A 134 -22.37 -18.63 -11.49
CA CYS A 134 -22.33 -17.31 -10.89
C CYS A 134 -21.68 -16.31 -11.86
N ASN A 135 -22.47 -15.79 -12.80
CA ASN A 135 -22.01 -15.06 -13.97
C ASN A 135 -22.77 -13.76 -14.24
N VAL A 136 -23.78 -13.44 -13.44
CA VAL A 136 -24.53 -12.19 -13.55
C VAL A 136 -23.87 -11.17 -12.63
N PRO A 137 -23.37 -10.02 -13.12
CA PRO A 137 -22.83 -8.98 -12.23
C PRO A 137 -23.87 -8.56 -11.18
N GLY A 138 -23.42 -8.33 -9.94
CA GLY A 138 -24.25 -7.74 -8.90
C GLY A 138 -24.66 -6.29 -9.21
N SER A 139 -25.35 -5.63 -8.28
CA SER A 139 -25.84 -4.25 -8.47
C SER A 139 -24.74 -3.23 -8.78
N THR A 140 -23.50 -3.49 -8.39
CA THR A 140 -22.34 -2.65 -8.68
C THR A 140 -21.36 -3.38 -9.60
N ARG A 141 -21.30 -2.97 -10.88
CA ARG A 141 -20.31 -3.48 -11.84
C ARG A 141 -18.91 -2.91 -11.61
N THR A 142 -18.82 -1.78 -10.90
CA THR A 142 -17.61 -1.01 -10.66
C THR A 142 -17.50 -0.66 -9.17
N THR A 143 -16.27 -0.61 -8.65
CA THR A 143 -15.93 -0.19 -7.28
C THR A 143 -14.94 0.97 -7.33
N THR A 144 -15.07 1.92 -6.40
CA THR A 144 -14.24 3.15 -6.30
C THR A 144 -13.79 3.47 -4.88
N ASP A 145 -14.24 2.70 -3.88
CA ASP A 145 -14.01 3.04 -2.48
C ASP A 145 -12.64 2.56 -2.01
N GLU A 146 -11.81 3.59 -1.83
CA GLU A 146 -10.43 3.65 -1.37
C GLU A 146 -10.14 3.48 0.13
N ILE A 147 -9.65 2.34 0.62
CA ILE A 147 -8.88 2.34 1.88
C ILE A 147 -7.39 2.39 1.55
N THR A 148 -6.75 3.52 1.84
CA THR A 148 -5.30 3.72 1.68
C THR A 148 -4.57 3.46 3.00
N ILE A 149 -3.70 2.46 3.03
CA ILE A 149 -2.82 2.17 4.18
C ILE A 149 -1.38 2.51 3.78
N LYS A 150 -0.75 3.44 4.49
CA LYS A 150 0.66 3.81 4.31
C LYS A 150 1.53 3.21 5.41
N SER A 151 2.44 2.30 5.06
CA SER A 151 3.46 1.80 6.00
C SER A 151 4.61 2.79 6.10
N LYS A 152 4.81 3.38 7.28
CA LYS A 152 5.93 4.30 7.56
C LYS A 152 7.30 3.59 7.50
N GLN A 153 7.35 2.31 7.85
CA GLN A 153 8.60 1.54 7.90
C GLN A 153 9.00 0.97 6.54
N ALA A 154 8.04 0.57 5.71
CA ALA A 154 8.30 -0.08 4.42
C ALA A 154 8.09 0.84 3.20
N ASN A 155 7.70 2.10 3.42
CA ASN A 155 7.36 3.06 2.37
C ASN A 155 6.44 2.47 1.28
N MET A 156 5.44 1.69 1.70
CA MET A 156 4.50 0.98 0.83
C MET A 156 3.08 1.45 1.09
N CYS A 157 2.27 1.46 0.03
CA CYS A 157 0.92 1.99 0.05
C CYS A 157 -0.04 0.99 -0.54
N ILE A 158 -1.05 0.64 0.25
CA ILE A 158 -2.05 -0.35 -0.13
C ILE A 158 -3.35 0.38 -0.36
N TYR A 159 -3.86 0.25 -1.58
CA TYR A 159 -5.07 0.82 -2.14
C TYR A 159 -6.10 -0.31 -2.20
N SER A 160 -6.93 -0.46 -1.16
CA SER A 160 -7.90 -1.55 -1.04
C SER A 160 -9.28 -1.10 -1.49
N LEU A 161 -9.75 -1.69 -2.59
CA LEU A 161 -11.05 -1.40 -3.21
C LEU A 161 -12.17 -2.23 -2.61
N THR A 162 -13.38 -1.66 -2.53
CA THR A 162 -14.61 -2.40 -2.15
C THR A 162 -14.81 -3.62 -3.05
N ALA A 163 -15.25 -4.71 -2.45
CA ALA A 163 -15.46 -5.99 -3.11
C ALA A 163 -16.48 -5.90 -4.26
N LEU A 164 -16.14 -6.54 -5.39
CA LEU A 164 -17.07 -6.76 -6.50
C LEU A 164 -17.74 -8.13 -6.33
N ASN A 165 -18.92 -8.30 -6.93
CA ASN A 165 -19.60 -9.57 -6.88
C ASN A 165 -20.32 -9.93 -8.18
N PHE A 166 -20.39 -11.24 -8.41
CA PHE A 166 -21.36 -11.85 -9.30
C PHE A 166 -22.45 -12.50 -8.45
N LYS A 167 -23.58 -12.82 -9.09
CA LYS A 167 -24.67 -13.60 -8.53
C LYS A 167 -25.12 -14.67 -9.53
N PRO A 168 -25.79 -15.73 -9.07
CA PRO A 168 -26.49 -16.66 -9.95
C PRO A 168 -27.62 -15.98 -10.73
N SER A 169 -27.98 -16.55 -11.88
CA SER A 169 -29.14 -16.09 -12.67
C SER A 169 -30.48 -16.31 -11.95
N LYS A 170 -30.54 -17.28 -11.04
CA LYS A 170 -31.72 -17.58 -10.22
C LYS A 170 -31.30 -17.75 -8.76
N ARG A 171 -31.96 -17.02 -7.86
CA ARG A 171 -31.78 -17.14 -6.41
C ARG A 171 -32.33 -18.49 -5.94
N ASN A 172 -31.54 -19.24 -5.17
CA ASN A 172 -32.00 -20.48 -4.56
C ASN A 172 -32.70 -20.16 -3.23
N VAL A 173 -34.04 -20.13 -3.24
CA VAL A 173 -34.87 -19.81 -2.07
C VAL A 173 -34.74 -20.84 -0.93
N ALA A 174 -34.50 -22.10 -1.24
CA ALA A 174 -34.33 -23.14 -0.22
C ALA A 174 -33.01 -22.98 0.55
N LEU A 175 -31.97 -22.50 -0.13
CA LEU A 175 -30.64 -22.28 0.47
C LEU A 175 -30.53 -20.90 1.14
N CYS A 176 -31.12 -19.87 0.55
CA CYS A 176 -30.94 -18.49 1.00
C CYS A 176 -32.03 -18.00 1.97
N GLY A 177 -33.13 -18.74 2.13
CA GLY A 177 -34.24 -18.37 3.01
C GLY A 177 -34.87 -17.02 2.64
N ASN A 178 -35.94 -16.65 3.34
CA ASN A 178 -36.56 -15.33 3.22
C ASN A 178 -35.66 -14.25 3.83
#